data_AF-A0A2G8L4B4-F1
#
_entry.id   AF-A0A2G8L4B4-F1
#
_cell.length_a   1.000
_cell.length_b   1.000
_cell.length_c   1.000
_cell.angle_alpha   90.00
_cell.angle_beta   90.00
_cell.angle_gamma   90.00
#
_symmetry.space_group_name_H-M   'P 1'
#
loop_
_entity.id
_entity.type
_entity.pdbx_description
1 polymer ?
#
loop_
_entity_poly.entity_id
_entity_poly.type
_entity_poly.pdbx_seq_one_letter_code
_entity_poly.pdbx_strand_id
1 'polypeptide(L)'
;MVDSLQIVTKGLMDLTAFKNASVRMEVLVIIMMVPVPAQMAILEAFVNYHAQRTYGRNCAERCECQNGGSCHNITGECTCPAGYTGPKCERGCQEGRFGEYCQSVKDCLNGGILDPVTGRCQCPMGWMGNMCDQECSSDQYGPNCELSCQCLNGGRCDRYTGCCECSDGYYGHNCQFTCPQGSYGPYCAEKCDCHRDAQCDPVTGQCRCPAGRTGPECKQTCPTGFFGSNCFQLCDCANMTQCNPATGVCECPPGLTGETCQTECPEGKFGPDCSLNCDCLNGASCDSVTGSCLCVNGHFGARCQLKLTMTNSSRFTKSFRHKSIYIEEQGLSAGGIVGHAREDEESKDMKKTRDY
;
A
#
# COMPACT_ATOMS: atom_id res chain seq x y z
N MET A 1 3.26 71.39 47.15
CA MET A 1 4.63 70.98 46.76
C MET A 1 5.61 70.90 47.93
N VAL A 2 5.39 71.57 49.07
CA VAL A 2 6.34 71.53 50.22
C VAL A 2 6.08 70.34 51.18
N ASP A 3 4.82 69.91 51.36
CA ASP A 3 4.51 68.75 52.22
C ASP A 3 4.89 67.40 51.60
N SER A 4 4.88 67.30 50.28
CA SER A 4 5.33 66.10 49.56
C SER A 4 6.83 65.86 49.78
N LEU A 5 7.65 66.91 49.90
CA LEU A 5 9.11 66.83 50.11
C LEU A 5 9.51 66.33 51.52
N GLN A 6 8.69 66.59 52.54
CA GLN A 6 8.91 66.02 53.89
C GLN A 6 8.58 64.52 53.94
N ILE A 7 7.67 64.05 53.08
CA ILE A 7 7.41 62.62 52.91
C ILE A 7 8.56 61.96 52.13
N VAL A 8 9.19 62.66 51.17
CA VAL A 8 10.38 62.18 50.43
C VAL A 8 11.55 61.87 51.38
N THR A 9 11.82 62.71 52.37
CA THR A 9 12.94 62.50 53.32
C THR A 9 12.63 61.45 54.38
N LYS A 10 11.36 61.20 54.74
CA LYS A 10 10.98 60.13 55.68
C LYS A 10 10.76 58.77 55.01
N GLY A 11 10.33 58.74 53.75
CA GLY A 11 9.97 57.51 53.03
C GLY A 11 11.13 56.82 52.34
N LEU A 12 12.03 57.58 51.69
CA LEU A 12 13.25 57.02 51.07
C LEU A 12 14.37 56.80 52.08
N MET A 13 14.27 57.35 53.29
CA MET A 13 15.29 57.23 54.32
C MET A 13 14.67 56.82 55.65
N ASP A 14 14.41 55.53 55.82
CA ASP A 14 14.74 54.94 57.11
C ASP A 14 16.22 54.54 57.14
N LEU A 15 17.11 55.54 57.02
CA LEU A 15 18.55 55.35 57.24
C LEU A 15 18.85 54.89 58.67
N THR A 16 17.88 54.98 59.59
CA THR A 16 18.02 54.47 60.96
C THR A 16 18.01 52.94 61.01
N ALA A 17 17.42 52.27 60.01
CA ALA A 17 17.44 50.81 59.85
C ALA A 17 18.85 50.23 59.63
N PHE A 18 19.77 51.01 59.02
CA PHE A 18 21.17 50.60 58.87
C PHE A 18 21.94 50.94 60.15
N LYS A 19 22.23 49.94 60.98
CA LYS A 19 22.99 50.14 62.24
C LYS A 19 24.45 50.58 62.02
N ASN A 20 24.98 50.43 60.81
CA ASN A 20 26.39 50.72 60.48
C ASN A 20 26.54 52.09 59.79
N ALA A 21 27.32 52.98 60.42
CA ALA A 21 27.56 54.34 59.94
C ALA A 21 28.32 54.40 58.60
N SER A 22 29.16 53.40 58.30
CA SER A 22 29.89 53.35 57.02
C SER A 22 28.94 53.07 55.84
N VAL A 23 27.97 52.16 56.05
CA VAL A 23 26.95 51.81 55.06
C VAL A 23 25.99 52.98 54.84
N ARG A 24 25.67 53.76 55.89
CA ARG A 24 24.86 54.99 55.75
C ARG A 24 25.54 56.03 54.85
N MET A 25 26.86 56.19 54.96
CA MET A 25 27.60 57.16 54.17
C MET A 25 27.72 56.75 52.70
N GLU A 26 27.98 55.46 52.42
CA GLU A 26 28.02 54.93 51.05
C GLU A 26 26.67 55.05 50.33
N VAL A 27 25.56 54.76 51.02
CA VAL A 27 24.21 54.94 50.46
C VAL A 27 23.90 56.41 50.18
N LEU A 28 24.36 57.34 51.03
CA LEU A 28 24.20 58.79 50.81
C LEU A 28 24.97 59.26 49.57
N VAL A 29 26.19 58.77 49.38
CA VAL A 29 27.04 59.11 48.23
C VAL A 29 26.41 58.57 46.93
N ILE A 30 25.86 57.35 46.95
CA ILE A 30 25.16 56.76 45.81
C ILE A 30 23.93 57.60 45.44
N ILE A 31 23.12 58.06 46.40
CA ILE A 31 21.94 58.89 46.13
C ILE A 31 22.32 60.23 45.50
N MET A 32 23.42 60.87 45.92
CA MET A 32 23.89 62.14 45.35
C MET A 32 24.50 62.01 43.94
N MET A 33 24.88 60.80 43.51
CA MET A 33 25.41 60.51 42.17
C MET A 33 24.32 60.17 41.14
N VAL A 34 23.07 59.97 41.57
CA VAL A 34 21.93 59.71 40.67
C VAL A 34 21.39 61.04 40.11
N PRO A 35 21.29 61.22 38.78
CA PRO A 35 20.72 62.42 38.18
C PRO A 35 19.31 62.71 38.71
N VAL A 36 18.98 63.98 38.95
CA VAL A 36 17.66 64.42 39.49
C VAL A 36 16.44 63.81 38.75
N PRO A 37 16.44 63.65 37.40
CA PRO A 37 15.35 62.96 36.70
C PRO A 37 15.21 61.48 37.10
N ALA A 38 16.33 60.79 37.36
CA ALA A 38 16.35 59.41 37.82
C ALA A 38 15.93 59.29 39.29
N GLN A 39 16.21 60.29 40.13
CA GLN A 39 15.69 60.35 41.51
C GLN A 39 14.16 60.52 41.53
N MET A 40 13.61 61.37 40.65
CA MET A 40 12.15 61.54 40.52
C MET A 40 11.46 60.27 40.01
N ALA A 41 12.07 59.56 39.05
CA ALA A 41 11.57 58.26 38.58
C ALA A 41 11.60 57.17 39.68
N ILE A 42 12.66 57.16 40.51
CA ILE A 42 12.76 56.25 41.67
C ILE A 42 11.68 56.59 42.71
N LEU A 43 11.43 57.87 42.96
CA LEU A 43 10.38 58.31 43.87
C LEU A 43 8.99 57.96 43.36
N GLU A 44 8.70 58.18 42.08
CA GLU A 44 7.45 57.76 41.44
C GLU A 44 7.29 56.24 41.52
N ALA A 45 8.35 55.48 41.25
CA ALA A 45 8.33 54.02 41.40
C ALA A 45 8.09 53.59 42.85
N PHE A 46 8.70 54.26 43.84
CA PHE A 46 8.52 53.98 45.26
C PHE A 46 7.12 54.34 45.75
N VAL A 47 6.61 55.52 45.39
CA VAL A 47 5.24 55.95 45.72
C VAL A 47 4.22 55.04 45.05
N ASN A 48 4.41 54.67 43.78
CA ASN A 48 3.55 53.70 43.09
C ASN A 48 3.62 52.31 43.74
N TYR A 49 4.81 51.86 44.15
CA TYR A 49 5.01 50.59 44.86
C TYR A 49 4.29 50.55 46.22
N HIS A 50 4.33 51.65 46.97
CA HIS A 50 3.66 51.74 48.27
C HIS A 50 2.16 51.99 48.14
N ALA A 51 1.71 52.81 47.18
CA ALA A 51 0.30 53.07 46.90
C ALA A 51 -0.47 51.81 46.44
N GLN A 52 0.21 50.86 45.79
CA GLN A 52 -0.38 49.57 45.38
C GLN A 52 -0.46 48.54 46.52
N ARG A 53 0.17 48.79 47.67
CA ARG A 53 0.30 47.83 48.77
C ARG A 53 -0.20 48.33 50.12
N THR A 54 -0.76 49.53 50.19
CA THR A 54 -1.26 50.13 51.44
C THR A 54 -2.59 50.85 51.23
N TYR A 55 -3.39 50.94 52.29
CA TYR A 55 -4.70 51.57 52.28
C TYR A 55 -4.98 52.32 53.60
N GLY A 56 -6.11 53.01 53.67
CA GLY A 56 -6.55 53.74 54.84
C GLY A 56 -5.87 55.11 54.97
N ARG A 57 -6.12 55.79 56.09
CA ARG A 57 -5.59 57.14 56.31
C ARG A 57 -4.06 57.10 56.35
N ASN A 58 -3.41 57.95 55.54
CA ASN A 58 -1.95 58.04 55.43
C ASN A 58 -1.26 56.72 55.04
N CYS A 59 -1.94 55.82 54.32
CA CYS A 59 -1.36 54.54 53.88
C CYS A 59 -0.84 53.67 55.05
N ALA A 60 -1.48 53.78 56.22
CA ALA A 60 -1.02 53.13 57.45
C ALA A 60 -1.24 51.61 57.45
N GLU A 61 -2.23 51.12 56.70
CA GLU A 61 -2.60 49.71 56.66
C GLU A 61 -2.04 49.04 55.41
N ARG A 62 -1.72 47.74 55.50
CA ARG A 62 -1.17 46.97 54.38
C ARG A 62 -2.27 46.24 53.62
N CYS A 63 -2.28 46.34 52.29
CA CYS A 63 -3.14 45.54 51.43
C CYS A 63 -2.66 44.09 51.37
N GLU A 64 -3.60 43.16 51.53
CA GLU A 64 -3.33 41.71 51.55
C GLU A 64 -3.90 40.97 50.33
N CYS A 65 -4.28 41.70 49.28
CA CYS A 65 -4.77 41.12 48.03
C CYS A 65 -3.69 40.22 47.40
N GLN A 66 -4.09 39.02 46.99
CA GLN A 66 -3.26 38.01 46.33
C GLN A 66 -3.56 37.96 44.82
N ASN A 67 -2.76 37.20 44.06
CA ASN A 67 -3.01 36.89 42.65
C ASN A 67 -3.27 38.10 41.74
N GLY A 68 -2.65 39.25 42.04
CA GLY A 68 -2.81 40.47 41.25
C GLY A 68 -4.09 41.27 41.54
N GLY A 69 -4.79 40.98 42.65
CA GLY A 69 -5.92 41.77 43.12
C GLY A 69 -5.58 43.24 43.36
N SER A 70 -6.46 44.14 42.93
CA SER A 70 -6.32 45.58 43.14
C SER A 70 -6.96 45.98 44.46
N CYS A 71 -6.25 46.75 45.28
CA CYS A 71 -6.70 47.14 46.61
C CYS A 71 -7.37 48.51 46.61
N HIS A 72 -8.55 48.61 47.18
CA HIS A 72 -9.25 49.89 47.33
C HIS A 72 -8.52 50.77 48.36
N ASN A 73 -8.08 51.96 47.94
CA ASN A 73 -7.21 52.85 48.73
C ASN A 73 -7.80 53.30 50.10
N ILE A 74 -9.12 53.36 50.24
CA ILE A 74 -9.80 53.73 51.50
C ILE A 74 -10.14 52.50 52.37
N THR A 75 -10.84 51.51 51.82
CA THR A 75 -11.39 50.38 52.59
C THR A 75 -10.45 49.19 52.71
N GLY A 76 -9.47 49.06 51.81
CA GLY A 76 -8.60 47.89 51.73
C GLY A 76 -9.24 46.67 51.06
N GLU A 77 -10.46 46.79 50.56
CA GLU A 77 -11.16 45.72 49.85
C GLU A 77 -10.47 45.38 48.53
N CYS A 78 -10.43 44.10 48.19
CA CYS A 78 -9.75 43.62 46.99
C CYS A 78 -10.72 43.44 45.82
N THR A 79 -10.40 44.07 44.70
CA THR A 79 -10.99 43.77 43.39
C THR A 79 -10.22 42.65 42.73
N CYS A 80 -10.89 41.51 42.52
CA CYS A 80 -10.24 40.30 42.02
C CYS A 80 -10.19 40.25 40.49
N PRO A 81 -9.01 40.01 39.90
CA PRO A 81 -8.91 39.83 38.46
C PRO A 81 -9.60 38.54 38.01
N ALA A 82 -9.76 38.39 36.70
CA ALA A 82 -10.33 37.19 36.12
C ALA A 82 -9.57 35.92 36.53
N GLY A 83 -10.32 34.88 36.86
CA GLY A 83 -9.76 33.60 37.35
C GLY A 83 -9.68 33.47 38.87
N TYR A 84 -9.94 34.54 39.64
CA TYR A 84 -9.83 34.54 41.10
C TYR A 84 -11.05 35.15 41.80
N THR A 85 -11.26 34.72 43.03
CA THR A 85 -12.37 35.17 43.90
C THR A 85 -11.99 35.05 45.38
N GLY A 86 -12.86 35.52 46.26
CA GLY A 86 -12.62 35.62 47.71
C GLY A 86 -12.18 37.02 48.16
N PRO A 87 -12.25 37.28 49.48
CA PRO A 87 -12.02 38.60 50.04
C PRO A 87 -10.61 39.16 49.80
N LYS A 88 -9.62 38.29 49.56
CA LYS A 88 -8.24 38.65 49.23
C LYS A 88 -7.81 38.10 47.88
N CYS A 89 -8.76 37.65 47.04
CA CYS A 89 -8.49 37.00 45.75
C CYS A 89 -7.62 35.74 45.87
N GLU A 90 -7.72 35.06 47.01
CA GLU A 90 -6.89 33.92 47.39
C GLU A 90 -7.39 32.59 46.82
N ARG A 91 -8.60 32.54 46.26
CA ARG A 91 -9.21 31.33 45.68
C ARG A 91 -9.29 31.45 44.17
N GLY A 92 -8.93 30.40 43.44
CA GLY A 92 -9.21 30.29 42.01
C GLY A 92 -10.70 30.03 41.76
N CYS A 93 -11.14 30.21 40.51
CA CYS A 93 -12.50 29.84 40.11
C CYS A 93 -12.78 28.34 40.33
N GLN A 94 -14.00 28.04 40.78
CA GLN A 94 -14.51 26.68 40.80
C GLN A 94 -14.78 26.19 39.38
N GLU A 95 -14.87 24.87 39.22
CA GLU A 95 -15.18 24.24 37.92
C GLU A 95 -16.47 24.83 37.30
N GLY A 96 -16.42 25.10 36.00
CA GLY A 96 -17.52 25.73 35.27
C GLY A 96 -17.63 27.26 35.44
N ARG A 97 -16.75 27.92 36.21
CA ARG A 97 -16.77 29.38 36.41
C ARG A 97 -15.53 30.07 35.86
N PHE A 98 -15.71 31.30 35.38
CA PHE A 98 -14.62 32.11 34.83
C PHE A 98 -14.87 33.62 34.95
N GLY A 99 -13.87 34.42 34.56
CA GLY A 99 -13.97 35.87 34.50
C GLY A 99 -13.76 36.54 35.85
N GLU A 100 -14.01 37.86 35.91
CA GLU A 100 -13.83 38.66 37.12
C GLU A 100 -14.71 38.13 38.26
N TYR A 101 -14.12 37.93 39.44
CA TYR A 101 -14.76 37.30 40.60
C TYR A 101 -15.38 35.92 40.35
N CYS A 102 -15.10 35.26 39.21
CA CYS A 102 -15.71 33.98 38.80
C CYS A 102 -17.24 34.04 38.66
N GLN A 103 -17.77 35.19 38.24
CA GLN A 103 -19.22 35.41 38.12
C GLN A 103 -19.85 34.71 36.92
N SER A 104 -19.09 34.54 35.84
CA SER A 104 -19.58 33.89 34.61
C SER A 104 -19.53 32.38 34.75
N VAL A 105 -20.51 31.70 34.17
CA VAL A 105 -20.64 30.23 34.18
C VAL A 105 -20.67 29.73 32.74
N LYS A 106 -19.96 28.63 32.47
CA LYS A 106 -19.98 27.95 31.17
C LYS A 106 -19.58 26.49 31.34
N ASP A 107 -20.29 25.61 30.66
CA ASP A 107 -19.98 24.18 30.64
C ASP A 107 -19.21 23.82 29.35
N CYS A 108 -18.12 23.07 29.51
CA CYS A 108 -17.39 22.46 28.41
C CYS A 108 -17.77 20.97 28.33
N LEU A 109 -18.20 20.52 27.18
CA LEU A 109 -18.65 19.15 26.95
C LEU A 109 -17.48 18.21 26.64
N ASN A 110 -17.76 16.90 26.60
CA ASN A 110 -16.81 15.85 26.23
C ASN A 110 -15.50 15.83 27.03
N GLY A 111 -15.51 16.37 28.27
CA GLY A 111 -14.33 16.46 29.12
C GLY A 111 -13.43 17.66 28.83
N GLY A 112 -13.92 18.68 28.11
CA GLY A 112 -13.21 19.94 27.92
C GLY A 112 -12.97 20.69 29.22
N ILE A 113 -11.86 21.42 29.27
CA ILE A 113 -11.43 22.17 30.46
C ILE A 113 -11.70 23.66 30.22
N LEU A 114 -12.44 24.30 31.11
CA LEU A 114 -12.71 25.73 31.03
C LEU A 114 -11.50 26.54 31.52
N ASP A 115 -11.01 27.47 30.71
CA ASP A 115 -10.06 28.48 31.15
C ASP A 115 -10.76 29.47 32.12
N PRO A 116 -10.34 29.54 33.40
CA PRO A 116 -10.99 30.36 34.41
C PRO A 116 -10.79 31.87 34.19
N VAL A 117 -9.83 32.28 33.35
CA VAL A 117 -9.57 33.68 33.03
C VAL A 117 -10.39 34.09 31.81
N THR A 118 -10.28 33.34 30.71
CA THR A 118 -10.87 33.76 29.42
C THR A 118 -12.26 33.17 29.14
N GLY A 119 -12.65 32.09 29.81
CA GLY A 119 -13.90 31.37 29.53
C GLY A 119 -13.88 30.53 28.25
N ARG A 120 -12.70 30.33 27.66
CA ARG A 120 -12.53 29.45 26.49
C ARG A 120 -12.42 28.00 26.96
N CYS A 121 -13.10 27.10 26.25
CA CYS A 121 -12.94 25.67 26.49
C CYS A 121 -11.69 25.19 25.76
N GLN A 122 -10.81 24.48 26.46
CA GLN A 122 -9.76 23.67 25.86
C GLN A 122 -10.33 22.29 25.60
N CYS A 123 -10.53 21.97 24.33
CA CYS A 123 -11.17 20.73 23.92
C CYS A 123 -10.18 19.57 23.89
N PRO A 124 -10.62 18.38 24.35
CA PRO A 124 -9.79 17.19 24.30
C PRO A 124 -9.65 16.68 22.86
N MET A 125 -8.84 15.64 22.67
CA MET A 125 -8.57 15.06 21.36
C MET A 125 -9.87 14.64 20.67
N GLY A 126 -9.99 14.99 19.39
CA GLY A 126 -11.15 14.64 18.57
C GLY A 126 -12.33 15.60 18.71
N TRP A 127 -12.24 16.65 19.53
CA TRP A 127 -13.33 17.62 19.74
C TRP A 127 -12.87 19.05 19.50
N MET A 128 -13.79 19.87 19.00
CA MET A 128 -13.66 21.30 18.77
C MET A 128 -14.97 22.03 19.05
N GLY A 129 -14.96 23.34 18.81
CA GLY A 129 -16.10 24.22 19.04
C GLY A 129 -16.02 24.93 20.39
N ASN A 130 -16.86 25.96 20.55
CA ASN A 130 -16.81 26.82 21.73
C ASN A 130 -17.14 26.09 23.05
N MET A 131 -17.86 24.97 22.98
CA MET A 131 -18.20 24.11 24.12
C MET A 131 -17.67 22.68 23.95
N CYS A 132 -16.77 22.43 23.00
CA CYS A 132 -16.27 21.08 22.70
C CYS A 132 -17.36 20.08 22.29
N ASP A 133 -18.37 20.58 21.60
CA ASP A 133 -19.59 19.88 21.18
C ASP A 133 -19.52 19.37 19.74
N GLN A 134 -18.45 19.70 19.01
CA GLN A 134 -18.28 19.36 17.60
C GLN A 134 -17.13 18.37 17.44
N GLU A 135 -17.35 17.34 16.62
CA GLU A 135 -16.28 16.42 16.23
C GLU A 135 -15.29 17.12 15.29
N CYS A 136 -14.02 16.68 15.27
CA CYS A 136 -13.09 17.15 14.25
C CYS A 136 -13.61 16.85 12.84
N SER A 137 -13.27 17.73 11.91
CA SER A 137 -13.43 17.48 10.48
C SER A 137 -12.60 16.25 10.05
N SER A 138 -12.95 15.63 8.92
CA SER A 138 -12.33 14.38 8.44
C SER A 138 -10.81 14.41 8.28
N ASP A 139 -10.21 15.60 8.17
CA ASP A 139 -8.79 15.81 7.90
C ASP A 139 -8.06 16.45 9.10
N GLN A 140 -8.69 16.47 10.28
CA GLN A 140 -8.15 17.08 11.49
C GLN A 140 -8.20 16.14 12.70
N TYR A 141 -7.26 16.32 13.62
CA TYR A 141 -7.16 15.56 14.85
C TYR A 141 -6.50 16.36 15.97
N GLY A 142 -6.40 15.74 17.15
CA GLY A 142 -5.74 16.34 18.32
C GLY A 142 -6.63 17.30 19.11
N PRO A 143 -6.06 18.00 20.12
CA PRO A 143 -6.82 18.95 20.93
C PRO A 143 -7.28 20.13 20.08
N ASN A 144 -8.52 20.56 20.28
CA ASN A 144 -9.18 21.60 19.49
C ASN A 144 -9.18 21.36 17.96
N CYS A 145 -8.83 20.15 17.49
CA CYS A 145 -8.69 19.81 16.08
C CYS A 145 -7.67 20.70 15.32
N GLU A 146 -6.61 21.15 16.01
CA GLU A 146 -5.59 22.05 15.44
C GLU A 146 -4.53 21.32 14.59
N LEU A 147 -4.50 19.99 14.62
CA LEU A 147 -3.55 19.19 13.83
C LEU A 147 -4.23 18.65 12.57
N SER A 148 -3.51 18.59 11.46
CA SER A 148 -4.00 18.07 10.18
C SER A 148 -3.48 16.67 9.91
N CYS A 149 -4.36 15.82 9.39
CA CYS A 149 -4.01 14.51 8.89
C CYS A 149 -3.41 14.60 7.47
N GLN A 150 -2.60 13.62 7.08
CA GLN A 150 -1.96 13.57 5.77
C GLN A 150 -2.31 12.28 5.01
N CYS A 151 -3.53 11.79 5.19
CA CYS A 151 -4.00 10.58 4.55
C CYS A 151 -4.18 10.80 3.04
N LEU A 152 -3.61 9.91 2.24
CA LEU A 152 -3.68 9.92 0.77
C LEU A 152 -4.59 8.79 0.27
N ASN A 153 -4.87 8.79 -1.04
CA ASN A 153 -5.58 7.70 -1.73
C ASN A 153 -6.93 7.33 -1.09
N GLY A 154 -7.68 8.33 -0.60
CA GLY A 154 -8.98 8.12 0.05
C GLY A 154 -8.87 7.45 1.42
N GLY A 155 -7.70 7.48 2.06
CA GLY A 155 -7.54 7.06 3.46
C GLY A 155 -8.34 7.98 4.40
N ARG A 156 -8.93 7.40 5.45
CA ARG A 156 -9.73 8.12 6.43
C ARG A 156 -8.90 8.44 7.66
N CYS A 157 -8.97 9.67 8.17
CA CYS A 157 -8.26 10.00 9.40
C CYS A 157 -9.05 9.60 10.65
N ASP A 158 -8.35 9.03 11.62
CA ASP A 158 -8.84 8.90 12.98
C ASP A 158 -8.68 10.23 13.73
N ARG A 159 -9.80 10.84 14.13
CA ARG A 159 -9.85 12.15 14.82
C ARG A 159 -9.13 12.19 16.17
N TYR A 160 -8.89 11.04 16.80
CA TYR A 160 -8.27 10.98 18.13
C TYR A 160 -6.75 10.87 18.03
N THR A 161 -6.27 10.06 17.09
CA THR A 161 -4.85 9.67 16.97
C THR A 161 -4.14 10.32 15.80
N GLY A 162 -4.88 10.77 14.78
CA GLY A 162 -4.33 11.25 13.51
C GLY A 162 -3.86 10.13 12.58
N CYS A 163 -4.04 8.86 12.96
CA CYS A 163 -3.65 7.73 12.12
C CYS A 163 -4.59 7.58 10.91
N CYS A 164 -4.03 7.14 9.79
CA CYS A 164 -4.79 6.91 8.57
C CYS A 164 -5.29 5.48 8.48
N GLU A 165 -6.60 5.35 8.27
CA GLU A 165 -7.25 4.13 7.84
C GLU A 165 -7.21 4.01 6.33
N CYS A 166 -6.40 3.09 5.81
CA CYS A 166 -6.18 2.97 4.38
C CYS A 166 -7.31 2.24 3.67
N SER A 167 -7.76 2.83 2.57
CA SER A 167 -8.65 2.18 1.61
C SER A 167 -7.98 0.96 0.95
N ASP A 168 -8.81 0.10 0.38
CA ASP A 168 -8.36 -1.10 -0.34
C ASP A 168 -7.34 -0.77 -1.43
N GLY A 169 -6.27 -1.56 -1.50
CA GLY A 169 -5.20 -1.39 -2.47
C GLY A 169 -4.10 -0.44 -2.05
N TYR A 170 -4.13 0.11 -0.82
CA TYR A 170 -3.12 1.03 -0.31
C TYR A 170 -2.61 0.69 1.09
N TYR A 171 -1.37 1.08 1.36
CA TYR A 171 -0.71 0.92 2.67
C TYR A 171 0.31 2.04 2.93
N GLY A 172 0.89 2.01 4.14
CA GLY A 172 1.81 3.03 4.65
C GLY A 172 1.15 3.97 5.64
N HIS A 173 1.95 4.74 6.38
CA HIS A 173 1.44 5.63 7.44
C HIS A 173 0.40 6.65 6.93
N ASN A 174 0.58 7.12 5.69
CA ASN A 174 -0.28 8.09 5.02
C ASN A 174 -1.07 7.43 3.88
N CYS A 175 -1.14 6.09 3.81
CA CYS A 175 -1.74 5.35 2.69
C CYS A 175 -1.12 5.72 1.33
N GLN A 176 0.17 6.07 1.32
CA GLN A 176 0.85 6.61 0.15
C GLN A 176 1.28 5.57 -0.88
N PHE A 177 1.31 4.28 -0.50
CA PHE A 177 1.82 3.22 -1.36
C PHE A 177 0.69 2.32 -1.83
N THR A 178 0.67 1.98 -3.12
CA THR A 178 -0.21 0.92 -3.66
C THR A 178 0.31 -0.45 -3.26
N CYS A 179 -0.60 -1.43 -3.08
CA CYS A 179 -0.21 -2.77 -2.72
C CYS A 179 0.80 -3.40 -3.70
N PRO A 180 1.85 -4.05 -3.18
CA PRO A 180 2.79 -4.78 -4.02
C PRO A 180 2.11 -6.02 -4.64
N GLN A 181 2.70 -6.51 -5.73
CA GLN A 181 2.22 -7.70 -6.43
C GLN A 181 2.07 -8.89 -5.46
N GLY A 182 0.92 -9.55 -5.50
CA GLY A 182 0.60 -10.70 -4.65
C GLY A 182 -0.13 -10.35 -3.35
N SER A 183 -0.46 -9.07 -3.12
CA SER A 183 -1.27 -8.62 -1.99
C SER A 183 -2.36 -7.64 -2.42
N TYR A 184 -3.45 -7.58 -1.65
CA TYR A 184 -4.60 -6.72 -1.93
C TYR A 184 -5.34 -6.33 -0.64
N GLY A 185 -6.39 -5.51 -0.79
CA GLY A 185 -7.25 -5.09 0.31
C GLY A 185 -6.66 -3.97 1.17
N PRO A 186 -7.23 -3.69 2.34
CA PRO A 186 -6.82 -2.56 3.16
C PRO A 186 -5.47 -2.89 3.82
N TYR A 187 -4.53 -1.94 3.74
CA TYR A 187 -3.15 -2.14 4.20
C TYR A 187 -2.41 -3.31 3.55
N CYS A 188 -2.93 -3.86 2.45
CA CYS A 188 -2.36 -5.03 1.77
C CYS A 188 -2.25 -6.27 2.67
N ALA A 189 -3.18 -6.40 3.62
CA ALA A 189 -3.20 -7.49 4.58
C ALA A 189 -3.55 -8.85 3.94
N GLU A 190 -4.23 -8.84 2.80
CA GLU A 190 -4.68 -10.04 2.10
C GLU A 190 -3.69 -10.48 1.03
N LYS A 191 -3.62 -11.80 0.79
CA LYS A 191 -2.77 -12.40 -0.24
C LYS A 191 -3.57 -12.84 -1.44
N CYS A 192 -3.07 -12.56 -2.63
CA CYS A 192 -3.68 -13.01 -3.87
C CYS A 192 -3.47 -14.51 -4.07
N ASP A 193 -4.52 -15.22 -4.46
CA ASP A 193 -4.43 -16.64 -4.86
C ASP A 193 -4.48 -16.78 -6.38
N CYS A 194 -3.40 -16.36 -7.03
CA CYS A 194 -3.26 -16.44 -8.48
C CYS A 194 -2.14 -17.40 -8.88
N HIS A 195 -2.17 -17.88 -10.13
CA HIS A 195 -1.02 -18.51 -10.77
C HIS A 195 0.22 -17.61 -10.68
N ARG A 196 1.41 -18.21 -10.63
CA ARG A 196 2.68 -17.52 -10.36
C ARG A 196 2.98 -16.33 -11.28
N ASP A 197 2.60 -16.46 -12.55
CA ASP A 197 2.81 -15.45 -13.60
C ASP A 197 1.60 -14.51 -13.79
N ALA A 198 0.55 -14.66 -12.98
CA ALA A 198 -0.63 -13.81 -13.00
C ALA A 198 -0.45 -12.63 -12.04
N GLN A 199 -1.00 -11.49 -12.44
CA GLN A 199 -1.11 -10.32 -11.58
C GLN A 199 -2.50 -10.31 -10.94
N CYS A 200 -2.60 -9.83 -9.71
CA CYS A 200 -3.89 -9.55 -9.07
C CYS A 200 -4.13 -8.06 -9.01
N ASP A 201 -5.41 -7.70 -9.03
CA ASP A 201 -5.87 -6.36 -8.76
C ASP A 201 -5.63 -6.01 -7.27
N PRO A 202 -4.97 -4.88 -6.96
CA PRO A 202 -4.60 -4.55 -5.58
C PRO A 202 -5.81 -4.18 -4.70
N VAL A 203 -6.94 -3.81 -5.30
CA VAL A 203 -8.16 -3.45 -4.56
C VAL A 203 -8.97 -4.71 -4.29
N THR A 204 -9.25 -5.49 -5.34
CA THR A 204 -10.21 -6.61 -5.28
C THR A 204 -9.58 -7.98 -5.10
N GLY A 205 -8.27 -8.11 -5.35
CA GLY A 205 -7.58 -9.40 -5.37
C GLY A 205 -7.84 -10.25 -6.62
N GLN A 206 -8.67 -9.78 -7.56
CA GLN A 206 -9.03 -10.54 -8.76
C GLN A 206 -7.81 -10.77 -9.66
N CYS A 207 -7.60 -12.02 -10.08
CA CYS A 207 -6.49 -12.37 -10.95
C CYS A 207 -6.75 -11.95 -12.40
N ARG A 208 -5.70 -11.43 -13.04
CA ARG A 208 -5.65 -11.16 -14.49
C ARG A 208 -4.83 -12.27 -15.13
N CYS A 209 -5.49 -13.14 -15.89
CA CYS A 209 -4.84 -14.33 -16.40
C CYS A 209 -3.89 -14.02 -17.56
N PRO A 210 -2.65 -14.55 -17.51
CA PRO A 210 -1.74 -14.48 -18.64
C PRO A 210 -2.28 -15.31 -19.81
N ALA A 211 -1.66 -15.14 -20.98
CA ALA A 211 -2.03 -15.90 -22.15
C ALA A 211 -1.91 -17.43 -21.91
N GLY A 212 -2.90 -18.19 -22.37
CA GLY A 212 -2.94 -19.64 -22.17
C GLY A 212 -3.57 -20.09 -20.85
N ARG A 213 -4.03 -19.17 -20.00
CA ARG A 213 -4.63 -19.45 -18.71
C ARG A 213 -6.01 -18.81 -18.55
N THR A 214 -6.86 -19.45 -17.75
CA THR A 214 -8.20 -18.95 -17.42
C THR A 214 -8.64 -19.41 -16.01
N GLY A 215 -9.85 -19.04 -15.62
CA GLY A 215 -10.44 -19.26 -14.31
C GLY A 215 -10.09 -18.17 -13.30
N PRO A 216 -10.75 -18.15 -12.12
CA PRO A 216 -10.61 -17.07 -11.14
C PRO A 216 -9.20 -16.93 -10.58
N GLU A 217 -8.46 -18.03 -10.49
CA GLU A 217 -7.08 -18.09 -9.96
C GLU A 217 -6.04 -18.22 -11.09
N CYS A 218 -6.47 -18.25 -12.36
CA CYS A 218 -5.60 -18.45 -13.52
C CYS A 218 -4.78 -19.75 -13.53
N LYS A 219 -5.18 -20.75 -12.73
CA LYS A 219 -4.51 -22.05 -12.64
C LYS A 219 -4.91 -23.01 -13.77
N GLN A 220 -6.05 -22.77 -14.42
CA GLN A 220 -6.56 -23.59 -15.51
C GLN A 220 -5.89 -23.19 -16.83
N THR A 221 -5.56 -24.15 -17.68
CA THR A 221 -5.14 -23.91 -19.07
C THR A 221 -6.34 -23.59 -19.95
N CYS A 222 -6.11 -22.96 -21.10
CA CYS A 222 -7.20 -22.73 -22.04
C CYS A 222 -7.89 -24.02 -22.47
N PRO A 223 -9.23 -24.01 -22.59
CA PRO A 223 -9.95 -25.09 -23.22
C PRO A 223 -9.55 -25.21 -24.70
N THR A 224 -9.65 -26.42 -25.25
CA THR A 224 -9.39 -26.69 -26.67
C THR A 224 -10.15 -25.72 -27.58
N GLY A 225 -9.47 -25.16 -28.57
CA GLY A 225 -10.06 -24.19 -29.50
C GLY A 225 -10.00 -22.74 -29.03
N PHE A 226 -9.41 -22.46 -27.86
CA PHE A 226 -9.26 -21.10 -27.34
C PHE A 226 -7.81 -20.77 -26.96
N PHE A 227 -7.45 -19.51 -27.08
CA PHE A 227 -6.13 -19.00 -26.73
C PHE A 227 -6.15 -17.56 -26.20
N GLY A 228 -4.98 -17.06 -25.79
CA GLY A 228 -4.79 -15.68 -25.34
C GLY A 228 -5.11 -15.49 -23.85
N SER A 229 -5.14 -14.23 -23.40
CA SER A 229 -5.44 -13.89 -22.00
C SER A 229 -6.89 -14.21 -21.67
N ASN A 230 -7.10 -14.88 -20.53
CA ASN A 230 -8.40 -15.44 -20.12
C ASN A 230 -9.06 -16.38 -21.15
N CYS A 231 -8.35 -16.78 -22.21
CA CYS A 231 -8.83 -17.66 -23.27
C CYS A 231 -10.07 -17.14 -24.01
N PHE A 232 -10.15 -15.83 -24.24
CA PHE A 232 -11.27 -15.19 -24.93
C PHE A 232 -11.16 -15.20 -26.47
N GLN A 233 -10.05 -15.70 -27.02
CA GLN A 233 -9.83 -15.75 -28.46
C GLN A 233 -10.03 -17.18 -28.98
N LEU A 234 -10.64 -17.33 -30.15
CA LEU A 234 -10.91 -18.62 -30.78
C LEU A 234 -9.78 -18.98 -31.76
N CYS A 235 -9.30 -20.22 -31.74
CA CYS A 235 -8.31 -20.71 -32.71
C CYS A 235 -8.87 -20.63 -34.14
N ASP A 236 -8.08 -20.11 -35.07
CA ASP A 236 -8.38 -20.10 -36.50
C ASP A 236 -7.55 -21.17 -37.23
N CYS A 237 -7.87 -22.44 -36.94
CA CYS A 237 -7.21 -23.59 -37.55
C CYS A 237 -8.23 -24.42 -38.34
N ALA A 238 -7.78 -25.08 -39.41
CA ALA A 238 -8.60 -25.97 -40.21
C ALA A 238 -9.33 -26.98 -39.31
N ASN A 239 -10.65 -27.10 -39.47
CA ASN A 239 -11.52 -27.94 -38.64
C ASN A 239 -11.53 -27.62 -37.12
N MET A 240 -11.19 -26.38 -36.72
CA MET A 240 -11.07 -25.99 -35.30
C MET A 240 -10.09 -26.87 -34.52
N THR A 241 -8.99 -27.26 -35.16
CA THR A 241 -7.92 -28.03 -34.51
C THR A 241 -7.29 -27.23 -33.36
N GLN A 242 -6.71 -27.97 -32.43
CA GLN A 242 -6.08 -27.43 -31.22
C GLN A 242 -4.93 -26.49 -31.62
N CYS A 243 -5.00 -25.23 -31.17
CA CYS A 243 -3.91 -24.28 -31.33
C CYS A 243 -3.15 -24.11 -30.01
N ASN A 244 -1.95 -23.53 -30.09
CA ASN A 244 -1.18 -23.19 -28.90
C ASN A 244 -2.02 -22.24 -28.00
N PRO A 245 -2.27 -22.59 -26.73
CA PRO A 245 -3.17 -21.82 -25.88
C PRO A 245 -2.64 -20.42 -25.54
N ALA A 246 -1.32 -20.20 -25.58
CA ALA A 246 -0.73 -18.90 -25.34
C ALA A 246 -0.70 -18.02 -26.60
N THR A 247 -0.30 -18.59 -27.74
CA THR A 247 0.00 -17.80 -28.95
C THR A 247 -1.07 -17.86 -30.04
N GLY A 248 -1.94 -18.86 -30.02
CA GLY A 248 -2.94 -19.09 -31.09
C GLY A 248 -2.40 -19.78 -32.33
N VAL A 249 -1.10 -20.10 -32.37
CA VAL A 249 -0.46 -20.75 -33.53
C VAL A 249 -0.98 -22.18 -33.69
N CYS A 250 -1.40 -22.53 -34.90
CA CYS A 250 -1.91 -23.86 -35.22
C CYS A 250 -0.78 -24.90 -35.34
N GLU A 251 -1.02 -26.09 -34.81
CA GLU A 251 -0.15 -27.25 -35.05
C GLU A 251 -0.74 -28.05 -36.21
N CYS A 252 -0.16 -27.92 -37.41
CA CYS A 252 -0.72 -28.55 -38.60
C CYS A 252 -0.55 -30.06 -38.60
N PRO A 253 -1.65 -30.83 -38.80
CA PRO A 253 -1.57 -32.28 -38.90
C PRO A 253 -0.80 -32.67 -40.17
N PRO A 254 -0.29 -33.93 -40.24
CA PRO A 254 0.41 -34.39 -41.42
C PRO A 254 -0.39 -34.22 -42.72
N GLY A 255 0.26 -33.68 -43.75
CA GLY A 255 -0.36 -33.40 -45.05
C GLY A 255 -0.86 -31.96 -45.24
N LEU A 256 -0.89 -31.15 -44.17
CA LEU A 256 -1.31 -29.75 -44.21
C LEU A 256 -0.22 -28.79 -43.68
N THR A 257 -0.25 -27.55 -44.15
CA THR A 257 0.65 -26.45 -43.75
C THR A 257 -0.04 -25.09 -43.88
N GLY A 258 0.68 -24.03 -43.48
CA GLY A 258 0.22 -22.64 -43.46
C GLY A 258 -0.35 -22.22 -42.11
N GLU A 259 -0.56 -20.92 -41.92
CA GLU A 259 -0.93 -20.34 -40.60
C GLU A 259 -2.22 -20.93 -40.01
N THR A 260 -3.19 -21.26 -40.87
CA THR A 260 -4.48 -21.85 -40.49
C THR A 260 -4.58 -23.34 -40.82
N CYS A 261 -3.50 -23.98 -41.29
CA CYS A 261 -3.47 -25.39 -41.70
C CYS A 261 -4.51 -25.79 -42.76
N GLN A 262 -4.91 -24.85 -43.62
CA GLN A 262 -5.89 -25.09 -44.70
C GLN A 262 -5.23 -25.42 -46.05
N THR A 263 -3.89 -25.37 -46.13
CA THR A 263 -3.14 -25.62 -47.37
C THR A 263 -2.56 -27.03 -47.37
N GLU A 264 -2.77 -27.79 -48.44
CA GLU A 264 -2.12 -29.10 -48.63
C GLU A 264 -0.60 -28.97 -48.81
N CYS A 265 0.15 -30.04 -48.49
CA CYS A 265 1.59 -30.02 -48.69
C CYS A 265 1.98 -29.77 -50.15
N PRO A 266 3.02 -28.92 -50.39
CA PRO A 266 3.61 -28.82 -51.71
C PRO A 266 4.23 -30.16 -52.13
N GLU A 267 4.29 -30.41 -53.44
CA GLU A 267 4.89 -31.64 -53.97
C GLU A 267 6.31 -31.87 -53.43
N GLY A 268 6.59 -33.14 -53.10
CA GLY A 268 7.88 -33.55 -52.55
C GLY A 268 8.06 -33.30 -51.05
N LYS A 269 7.01 -32.87 -50.33
CA LYS A 269 7.01 -32.75 -48.88
C LYS A 269 5.90 -33.57 -48.23
N PHE A 270 6.12 -33.95 -46.97
CA PHE A 270 5.14 -34.69 -46.17
C PHE A 270 5.28 -34.40 -44.67
N GLY A 271 4.39 -34.99 -43.88
CA GLY A 271 4.44 -34.90 -42.41
C GLY A 271 3.80 -33.62 -41.85
N PRO A 272 3.90 -33.41 -40.52
CA PRO A 272 3.29 -32.24 -39.87
C PRO A 272 3.96 -30.95 -40.34
N ASP A 273 3.13 -29.96 -40.62
CA ASP A 273 3.53 -28.68 -41.25
C ASP A 273 4.40 -28.86 -42.50
N CYS A 274 4.27 -30.00 -43.19
CA CYS A 274 5.06 -30.39 -44.36
C CYS A 274 6.57 -30.18 -44.16
N SER A 275 7.06 -30.42 -42.94
CA SER A 275 8.46 -30.15 -42.57
C SER A 275 9.44 -31.22 -43.06
N LEU A 276 8.93 -32.36 -43.55
CA LEU A 276 9.75 -33.48 -44.05
C LEU A 276 9.77 -33.48 -45.58
N ASN A 277 10.91 -33.88 -46.16
CA ASN A 277 11.07 -34.02 -47.59
C ASN A 277 10.91 -35.48 -48.01
N CYS A 278 10.20 -35.70 -49.11
CA CYS A 278 10.05 -37.01 -49.70
C CYS A 278 11.35 -37.48 -50.35
N ASP A 279 11.60 -38.78 -50.26
CA ASP A 279 12.85 -39.40 -50.72
C ASP A 279 12.62 -40.44 -51.82
N CYS A 280 11.68 -40.10 -52.72
CA CYS A 280 11.24 -40.96 -53.81
C CYS A 280 12.12 -40.77 -55.06
N LEU A 281 12.52 -41.87 -55.68
CA LEU A 281 13.37 -41.87 -56.87
C LEU A 281 12.55 -42.13 -58.14
N ASN A 282 13.19 -41.90 -59.29
CA ASN A 282 12.66 -42.23 -60.61
C ASN A 282 11.32 -41.54 -60.97
N GLY A 283 11.13 -40.30 -60.48
CA GLY A 283 9.92 -39.52 -60.78
C GLY A 283 8.66 -40.02 -60.08
N ALA A 284 8.80 -40.81 -59.01
CA ALA A 284 7.70 -41.21 -58.16
C ALA A 284 7.21 -40.03 -57.30
N SER A 285 5.89 -39.91 -57.14
CA SER A 285 5.28 -38.99 -56.17
C SER A 285 5.28 -39.62 -54.78
N CYS A 286 5.04 -38.79 -53.75
CA CYS A 286 4.88 -39.26 -52.38
C CYS A 286 3.52 -38.84 -51.82
N ASP A 287 3.00 -39.65 -50.91
CA ASP A 287 1.85 -39.31 -50.09
C ASP A 287 2.21 -38.19 -49.10
N SER A 288 1.43 -37.10 -49.07
CA SER A 288 1.71 -35.91 -48.25
C SER A 288 1.55 -36.14 -46.74
N VAL A 289 0.83 -37.19 -46.34
CA VAL A 289 0.60 -37.54 -44.93
C VAL A 289 1.73 -38.42 -44.40
N THR A 290 2.07 -39.48 -45.13
CA THR A 290 2.96 -40.56 -44.67
C THR A 290 4.35 -40.52 -45.30
N GLY A 291 4.54 -39.82 -46.42
CA GLY A 291 5.79 -39.80 -47.20
C GLY A 291 6.02 -41.04 -48.06
N SER A 292 5.05 -41.96 -48.11
CA SER A 292 5.16 -43.21 -48.87
C SER A 292 5.22 -42.95 -50.37
N CYS A 293 6.17 -43.59 -51.06
CA CYS A 293 6.37 -43.38 -52.50
C CYS A 293 5.39 -44.18 -53.35
N LEU A 294 4.75 -43.51 -54.31
CA LEU A 294 3.90 -44.12 -55.33
C LEU A 294 4.73 -44.37 -56.60
N CYS A 295 5.21 -45.60 -56.78
CA CYS A 295 6.12 -45.92 -57.87
C CYS A 295 5.44 -45.93 -59.24
N VAL A 296 6.08 -45.27 -60.21
CA VAL A 296 5.65 -45.25 -61.61
C VAL A 296 6.42 -46.28 -62.46
N ASN A 297 5.83 -46.74 -63.57
CA ASN A 297 6.51 -47.45 -64.67
C ASN A 297 7.47 -48.60 -64.28
N GLY A 298 6.96 -49.66 -63.66
CA GLY A 298 7.75 -50.88 -63.41
C GLY A 298 8.85 -50.72 -62.36
N HIS A 299 8.81 -49.64 -61.58
CA HIS A 299 9.66 -49.44 -60.40
C HIS A 299 8.97 -49.92 -59.12
N PHE A 300 9.75 -50.35 -58.12
CA PHE A 300 9.25 -50.83 -56.82
C PHE A 300 10.27 -50.64 -55.69
N GLY A 301 9.88 -50.95 -54.46
CA GLY A 301 10.66 -50.71 -53.24
C GLY A 301 10.26 -49.40 -52.53
N ALA A 302 10.70 -49.22 -51.28
CA ALA A 302 10.25 -48.12 -50.42
C ALA A 302 10.54 -46.70 -50.98
N ARG A 303 11.55 -46.57 -51.84
CA ARG A 303 11.93 -45.31 -52.51
C ARG A 303 11.81 -45.41 -54.03
N CYS A 304 11.15 -46.44 -54.55
CA CYS A 304 11.05 -46.75 -55.98
C CYS A 304 12.40 -46.94 -56.69
N GLN A 305 13.40 -47.40 -55.95
CA GLN A 305 14.77 -47.54 -56.42
C GLN A 305 15.00 -48.78 -57.30
N LEU A 306 14.13 -49.78 -57.23
CA LEU A 306 14.26 -51.04 -57.97
C LEU A 306 13.47 -50.96 -59.28
N LYS A 307 13.95 -51.61 -60.34
CA LYS A 307 13.29 -51.66 -61.66
C LYS A 307 13.08 -53.11 -62.10
N LEU A 308 11.89 -53.44 -62.62
CA LEU A 308 11.62 -54.72 -63.25
C LEU A 308 12.33 -54.79 -64.60
N THR A 309 13.44 -55.51 -64.67
CA THR A 309 14.05 -55.91 -65.94
C THR A 309 13.43 -57.23 -66.40
N MET A 310 12.59 -57.17 -67.43
CA MET A 310 12.22 -58.38 -68.16
C MET A 310 13.42 -58.83 -69.01
N THR A 311 14.32 -59.61 -68.43
CA THR A 311 15.23 -60.42 -69.24
C THR A 311 14.43 -61.58 -69.82
N ASN A 312 14.38 -61.63 -71.14
CA ASN A 312 13.66 -62.65 -71.89
C ASN A 312 14.38 -64.00 -71.74
N SER A 313 14.05 -64.77 -70.72
CA SER A 313 14.07 -66.23 -70.81
C SER A 313 13.37 -66.90 -69.63
N SER A 314 12.29 -67.59 -69.99
CA SER A 314 11.88 -68.90 -69.47
C SER A 314 11.85 -69.14 -67.94
N ARG A 315 10.61 -69.32 -67.45
CA ARG A 315 10.21 -70.01 -66.20
C ARG A 315 10.77 -69.45 -64.88
N PHE A 316 9.98 -68.59 -64.24
CA PHE A 316 9.79 -68.64 -62.79
C PHE A 316 8.35 -68.22 -62.43
N THR A 317 7.45 -69.19 -62.34
CA THR A 317 6.20 -69.06 -61.59
C THR A 317 6.53 -69.17 -60.10
N LYS A 318 6.95 -68.08 -59.46
CA LYS A 318 6.79 -67.95 -58.01
C LYS A 318 5.57 -67.09 -57.74
N SER A 319 4.47 -67.79 -57.44
CA SER A 319 3.30 -67.22 -56.80
C SER A 319 3.75 -66.49 -55.52
N PHE A 320 3.75 -65.16 -55.56
CA PHE A 320 3.71 -64.38 -54.33
C PHE A 320 2.31 -64.58 -53.76
N ARG A 321 2.17 -65.50 -52.79
CA ARG A 321 1.03 -65.43 -51.88
C ARG A 321 1.16 -64.11 -51.13
N HIS A 322 0.28 -63.16 -51.43
CA HIS A 322 -0.10 -62.18 -50.42
C HIS A 322 -0.59 -62.99 -49.22
N LYS A 323 0.17 -62.94 -48.12
CA LYS A 323 -0.36 -63.38 -46.84
C LYS A 323 -1.35 -62.29 -46.46
N SER A 324 -2.63 -62.52 -46.73
CA SER A 324 -3.71 -61.69 -46.21
C SER A 324 -3.55 -61.62 -44.70
N ILE A 325 -3.18 -60.45 -44.18
CA ILE A 325 -3.37 -60.16 -42.76
C ILE A 325 -4.86 -59.83 -42.64
N TYR A 326 -5.62 -60.77 -42.10
CA TYR A 326 -6.96 -60.49 -41.61
C TYR A 326 -6.80 -59.59 -40.38
N ILE A 327 -7.33 -58.36 -40.46
CA ILE A 327 -7.62 -57.57 -39.27
C ILE A 327 -9.03 -58.04 -38.85
N GLU A 328 -9.12 -58.80 -37.76
CA GLU A 328 -10.40 -59.01 -37.10
C GLU A 328 -10.80 -57.69 -36.42
N GLU A 329 -11.90 -57.11 -36.89
CA GLU A 329 -12.64 -56.10 -36.12
C GLU A 329 -13.28 -56.78 -34.92
N GLN A 330 -12.83 -56.44 -33.71
CA GLN A 330 -13.61 -56.57 -32.49
C GLN A 330 -13.83 -55.16 -31.97
N GLY A 331 -15.12 -54.79 -31.84
CA GLY A 331 -15.58 -53.47 -31.45
C GLY A 331 -15.14 -53.03 -30.05
N LEU A 332 -15.26 -51.72 -29.86
CA LEU A 332 -15.00 -50.93 -28.66
C LEU A 332 -15.34 -51.60 -27.31
N SER A 333 -14.41 -51.51 -26.34
CA SER A 333 -14.67 -50.82 -25.06
C SER A 333 -13.40 -50.66 -24.20
N ALA A 334 -13.13 -49.40 -23.82
CA ALA A 334 -12.43 -48.86 -22.65
C ALA A 334 -11.49 -49.76 -21.80
N GLY A 335 -10.24 -49.31 -21.63
CA GLY A 335 -9.34 -49.73 -20.55
C GLY A 335 -7.88 -49.64 -20.98
N GLY A 336 -7.07 -48.87 -20.26
CA GLY A 336 -5.73 -48.49 -20.69
C GLY A 336 -4.62 -49.52 -20.45
N ILE A 337 -3.41 -48.99 -20.64
CA ILE A 337 -2.11 -49.35 -20.06
C ILE A 337 -1.11 -50.03 -21.01
N VAL A 338 -0.12 -49.23 -21.41
CA VAL A 338 1.35 -49.44 -21.36
C VAL A 338 1.89 -50.85 -21.63
N GLY A 339 2.78 -50.95 -22.63
CA GLY A 339 3.67 -52.09 -22.83
C GLY A 339 4.98 -51.67 -23.49
N HIS A 340 6.04 -51.61 -22.69
CA HIS A 340 7.42 -51.33 -23.06
C HIS A 340 7.96 -52.27 -24.16
N ALA A 341 8.68 -51.69 -25.12
CA ALA A 341 9.62 -52.44 -25.96
C ALA A 341 10.85 -52.83 -25.11
N ARG A 342 11.16 -54.13 -25.06
CA ARG A 342 12.47 -54.64 -24.65
C ARG A 342 13.19 -55.14 -25.90
N GLU A 343 14.35 -54.54 -26.16
CA GLU A 343 15.39 -55.11 -27.02
C GLU A 343 16.16 -56.14 -26.17
N ASP A 344 16.31 -57.36 -26.68
CA ASP A 344 17.28 -58.32 -26.14
C ASP A 344 18.21 -58.78 -27.27
N GLU A 345 19.49 -58.70 -26.95
CA GLU A 345 20.69 -58.78 -27.79
C GLU A 345 21.01 -60.16 -28.38
N GLU A 346 21.90 -60.13 -29.36
CA GLU A 346 22.62 -61.25 -29.97
C GLU A 346 23.24 -62.23 -28.96
N SER A 347 23.21 -63.52 -29.28
CA SER A 347 24.19 -64.48 -28.76
C SER A 347 24.68 -65.41 -29.89
N LYS A 348 25.99 -65.34 -30.13
CA LYS A 348 26.77 -66.24 -30.99
C LYS A 348 26.85 -67.62 -30.34
N ASP A 349 26.73 -68.68 -31.14
CA ASP A 349 27.51 -69.89 -30.85
C ASP A 349 27.99 -70.61 -32.12
N MET A 350 29.25 -71.00 -32.05
CA MET A 350 30.07 -71.61 -33.09
C MET A 350 30.30 -73.07 -32.68
N LYS A 351 29.82 -74.04 -33.47
CA LYS A 351 30.28 -75.44 -33.34
C LYS A 351 30.78 -76.02 -34.66
N LYS A 352 32.10 -76.22 -34.65
CA LYS A 352 32.90 -77.04 -35.55
C LYS A 352 32.87 -78.47 -35.00
N THR A 353 32.59 -79.46 -35.84
CA THR A 353 32.79 -80.88 -35.49
C THR A 353 33.51 -81.59 -36.61
N ARG A 354 34.67 -82.18 -36.30
CA ARG A 354 35.27 -83.28 -37.05
C ARG A 354 36.08 -84.15 -36.07
N ASP A 355 36.17 -85.43 -36.44
CA ASP A 355 36.91 -86.58 -35.88
C ASP A 355 36.17 -87.40 -34.80
N TYR A 356 35.54 -88.51 -35.23
CA TYR A 356 36.16 -89.84 -35.30
C TYR A 356 35.58 -90.64 -36.48
#